data_AF-A0A9D1X8B6-F1
#
_entry.id   AF-A0A9D1X8B6-F1
#
_cell.length_a   1.000
_cell.length_b   1.000
_cell.length_c   1.000
_cell.angle_alpha   90.00
_cell.angle_beta   90.00
_cell.angle_gamma   90.00
#
_symmetry.space_group_name_H-M   'P 1'
#
loop_
_entity.id
_entity.type
_entity.pdbx_description
1 polymer ?
#
loop_
_entity_poly.entity_id
_entity_poly.type
_entity_poly.pdbx_seq_one_letter_code
_entity_poly.pdbx_strand_id
1 'polypeptide(L)'
;MRHIYYIAIMAASLLASLPAMAQEGNGNNQQRRSPQASRGERNDQKESDTPDLTVRAQDLNERLTQEIGNARWTRVIYRQLNLVDEQNAPLYYPTQSINGQRNLFSTIFQLLGENKIKAYEYLDGYEEFTDEHLVNFKEMLDRFHIYYEEVPGKRGEEPGFVINESDIPSADVRSLYVKEAWYFDQNNSMFDVKILAICPILTSVGDMGETTMPMFWLPYENIRPYISNAYIMTSNINNAMTFTMDDYFRRRMFKGDIIKTQNLLNQPLQAYCPTPDSLKKEQERIENQLVAFEKALWFQPDTTAQAADKEETKKSKKSSRKSKDEGVKQEEAPKTKTVKAPKPERSSTPVRSVRRR
;
A
#
# COMPACT_ATOMS: atom_id res chain seq x y z
N MET A 1 -61.78 51.56 -60.62
CA MET A 1 -60.35 51.18 -60.43
C MET A 1 -60.29 49.87 -59.67
N ARG A 2 -60.64 48.79 -60.39
CA ARG A 2 -60.58 47.40 -59.93
C ARG A 2 -59.21 46.85 -60.35
N HIS A 3 -58.72 45.83 -59.66
CA HIS A 3 -57.43 45.12 -59.87
C HIS A 3 -56.24 45.46 -58.95
N ILE A 4 -56.46 45.59 -57.64
CA ILE A 4 -55.42 45.30 -56.62
C ILE A 4 -55.93 44.37 -55.49
N TYR A 5 -57.22 44.00 -55.50
CA TYR A 5 -57.88 43.30 -54.40
C TYR A 5 -57.72 41.76 -54.34
N TYR A 6 -56.92 41.13 -55.20
CA TYR A 6 -56.86 39.67 -55.29
C TYR A 6 -55.59 38.99 -54.76
N ILE A 7 -54.62 39.75 -54.22
CA ILE A 7 -53.37 39.16 -53.66
C ILE A 7 -53.30 39.30 -52.13
N ALA A 8 -54.19 40.07 -51.50
CA ALA A 8 -54.26 40.21 -50.04
C ALA A 8 -55.26 39.26 -49.34
N ILE A 9 -56.03 38.45 -50.10
CA ILE A 9 -57.11 37.60 -49.56
C ILE A 9 -56.68 36.12 -49.38
N MET A 10 -55.49 35.73 -49.84
CA MET A 10 -54.93 34.38 -49.66
C MET A 10 -53.93 34.25 -48.50
N ALA A 11 -53.80 35.29 -47.66
CA ALA A 11 -52.98 35.25 -46.43
C ALA A 11 -53.81 35.43 -45.14
N ALA A 12 -55.14 35.56 -45.26
CA ALA A 12 -56.05 35.81 -44.14
C ALA A 12 -57.03 34.64 -43.88
N SER A 13 -56.81 33.46 -44.47
CA SER A 13 -57.67 32.28 -44.33
C SER A 13 -56.98 31.09 -43.63
N LEU A 14 -56.11 31.38 -42.65
CA LEU A 14 -55.44 30.38 -41.82
C LEU A 14 -55.54 30.73 -40.31
N LEU A 15 -56.60 31.45 -39.94
CA LEU A 15 -56.93 31.87 -38.58
C LEU A 15 -58.44 31.74 -38.33
N ALA A 16 -58.95 30.50 -38.34
CA ALA A 16 -60.29 30.18 -37.83
C ALA A 16 -60.42 28.68 -37.55
N SER A 17 -59.86 28.20 -36.45
CA SER A 17 -60.35 27.00 -35.77
C SER A 17 -60.53 27.31 -34.30
N LEU A 18 -61.79 27.55 -33.91
CA LEU A 18 -62.21 27.70 -32.52
C LEU A 18 -62.18 26.33 -31.80
N PRO A 19 -62.03 26.33 -30.46
CA PRO A 19 -61.73 25.13 -29.68
C PRO A 19 -62.98 24.32 -29.32
N ALA A 20 -62.83 23.01 -29.26
CA ALA A 20 -63.75 22.14 -28.53
C ALA A 20 -63.47 22.27 -27.02
N MET A 21 -64.47 22.70 -26.25
CA MET A 21 -64.45 22.60 -24.80
C MET A 21 -64.94 21.21 -24.37
N ALA A 22 -64.13 20.48 -23.60
CA ALA A 22 -64.59 19.38 -22.75
C ALA A 22 -63.64 19.18 -21.55
N GLN A 23 -64.22 19.28 -20.35
CA GLN A 23 -63.84 18.74 -19.03
C GLN A 23 -62.47 19.06 -18.39
N GLU A 24 -62.53 19.97 -17.41
CA GLU A 24 -62.37 19.71 -15.96
C GLU A 24 -61.10 18.95 -15.48
N GLY A 25 -60.23 19.66 -14.75
CA GLY A 25 -59.13 19.07 -14.00
C GLY A 25 -58.19 20.13 -13.42
N ASN A 26 -58.46 20.57 -12.20
CA ASN A 26 -57.62 21.49 -11.44
C ASN A 26 -56.26 20.84 -11.14
N GLY A 27 -55.19 21.27 -11.82
CA GLY A 27 -53.84 20.74 -11.66
C GLY A 27 -52.82 21.86 -11.45
N ASN A 28 -52.39 22.06 -10.20
CA ASN A 28 -51.29 22.94 -9.82
C ASN A 28 -50.02 22.60 -10.62
N ASN A 29 -49.64 23.45 -11.57
CA ASN A 29 -48.36 23.32 -12.25
C ASN A 29 -47.28 24.08 -11.44
N GLN A 30 -46.79 23.44 -10.38
CA GLN A 30 -45.55 23.85 -9.72
C GLN A 30 -44.40 23.59 -10.70
N GLN A 31 -43.87 24.64 -11.32
CA GLN A 31 -42.56 24.60 -11.98
C GLN A 31 -41.51 24.18 -10.94
N ARG A 32 -41.08 22.91 -11.02
CA ARG A 32 -39.91 22.41 -10.31
C ARG A 32 -38.70 23.21 -10.77
N ARG A 33 -38.27 24.19 -9.96
CA ARG A 33 -36.93 24.75 -10.03
C ARG A 33 -35.96 23.61 -9.76
N SER A 34 -35.27 23.15 -10.81
CA SER A 34 -34.07 22.35 -10.62
C SER A 34 -33.07 23.19 -9.82
N PRO A 35 -32.36 22.62 -8.83
CA PRO A 35 -31.31 23.34 -8.14
C PRO A 35 -30.19 23.59 -9.16
N GLN A 36 -30.14 24.80 -9.70
CA GLN A 36 -28.98 25.29 -10.43
C GLN A 36 -27.88 25.43 -9.40
N ALA A 37 -26.97 24.45 -9.38
CA ALA A 37 -25.76 24.55 -8.59
C ALA A 37 -25.05 25.85 -9.00
N SER A 38 -25.12 26.87 -8.15
CA SER A 38 -24.24 28.02 -8.26
C SER A 38 -22.84 27.45 -8.04
N ARG A 39 -22.13 27.23 -9.15
CA ARG A 39 -20.71 26.97 -9.13
C ARG A 39 -20.10 28.23 -8.54
N GLY A 40 -19.80 28.18 -7.24
CA GLY A 40 -19.12 29.25 -6.53
C GLY A 40 -17.93 29.70 -7.36
N GLU A 41 -17.64 31.00 -7.31
CA GLU A 41 -16.49 31.60 -7.98
C GLU A 41 -15.28 30.69 -7.80
N ARG A 42 -14.73 30.25 -8.93
CA ARG A 42 -13.48 29.50 -8.93
C ARG A 42 -12.45 30.52 -8.45
N ASN A 43 -12.12 30.45 -7.17
CA ASN A 43 -11.05 31.23 -6.60
C ASN A 43 -9.82 30.87 -7.45
N ASP A 44 -9.26 31.83 -8.18
CA ASP A 44 -7.95 31.70 -8.85
C ASP A 44 -6.87 31.65 -7.76
N GLN A 45 -6.97 30.65 -6.88
CA GLN A 45 -5.91 30.29 -5.96
C GLN A 45 -4.81 29.66 -6.81
N LYS A 46 -3.56 30.03 -6.47
CA LYS A 46 -2.29 29.59 -7.06
C LYS A 46 -2.44 28.18 -7.66
N GLU A 47 -2.01 27.97 -8.90
CA GLU A 47 -1.80 26.63 -9.46
C GLU A 47 -0.80 25.89 -8.57
N SER A 48 -1.29 25.32 -7.47
CA SER A 48 -0.57 24.31 -6.71
C SER A 48 -0.60 23.06 -7.55
N ASP A 49 0.57 22.52 -7.82
CA ASP A 49 0.72 21.38 -8.70
C ASP A 49 0.11 20.10 -8.07
N THR A 50 -0.17 20.10 -6.75
CA THR A 50 -1.11 19.16 -6.11
C THR A 50 -2.47 19.78 -5.77
N PRO A 51 -3.59 19.06 -5.93
CA PRO A 51 -4.91 19.54 -5.50
C PRO A 51 -5.04 19.52 -3.98
N ASP A 52 -5.77 20.50 -3.42
CA ASP A 52 -6.12 20.51 -2.00
C ASP A 52 -7.05 19.35 -1.64
N LEU A 53 -6.95 18.89 -0.39
CA LEU A 53 -7.81 17.83 0.11
C LEU A 53 -9.26 18.31 0.18
N THR A 54 -10.14 17.59 -0.52
CA THR A 54 -11.57 17.82 -0.38
C THR A 54 -12.04 17.43 1.03
N VAL A 55 -13.06 18.12 1.55
CA VAL A 55 -13.69 17.79 2.85
C VAL A 55 -14.10 16.31 2.91
N ARG A 56 -14.58 15.74 1.80
CA ARG A 56 -14.92 14.31 1.71
C ARG A 56 -13.69 13.42 1.91
N ALA A 57 -12.55 13.79 1.33
CA ALA A 57 -11.31 13.03 1.48
C ALA A 57 -10.79 13.10 2.93
N GLN A 58 -10.94 14.25 3.59
CA GLN A 58 -10.60 14.42 5.01
C GLN A 58 -11.50 13.55 5.93
N ASP A 59 -12.82 13.62 5.77
CA ASP A 59 -13.76 12.78 6.54
C ASP A 59 -13.54 11.28 6.29
N LEU A 60 -13.26 10.90 5.03
CA LEU A 60 -12.89 9.51 4.71
C LEU A 60 -11.60 9.10 5.43
N ASN A 61 -10.60 9.99 5.49
CA ASN A 61 -9.36 9.75 6.21
C ASN A 61 -9.68 9.51 7.70
N GLU A 62 -10.34 10.43 8.38
CA GLU A 62 -10.65 10.30 9.80
C GLU A 62 -11.37 8.98 10.13
N ARG A 63 -12.29 8.53 9.26
CA ARG A 63 -12.99 7.25 9.44
C ARG A 63 -12.12 6.02 9.21
N LEU A 64 -11.12 6.10 8.33
CA LEU A 64 -10.17 5.02 8.06
C LEU A 64 -9.04 4.96 9.11
N THR A 65 -8.85 6.04 9.87
CA THR A 65 -7.86 6.08 10.96
C THR A 65 -8.25 5.08 12.05
N GLN A 66 -7.46 4.01 12.18
CA GLN A 66 -7.63 3.01 13.24
C GLN A 66 -7.09 3.56 14.57
N GLU A 67 -7.90 3.57 15.62
CA GLU A 67 -7.45 3.95 16.96
C GLU A 67 -6.85 2.74 17.70
N ILE A 68 -5.54 2.75 17.94
CA ILE A 68 -4.85 1.67 18.66
C ILE A 68 -5.04 1.81 20.19
N GLY A 69 -5.57 2.93 20.68
CA GLY A 69 -5.60 3.25 22.12
C GLY A 69 -6.31 2.23 23.02
N ASN A 70 -7.23 1.44 22.46
CA ASN A 70 -7.97 0.40 23.19
C ASN A 70 -7.37 -1.01 23.05
N ALA A 71 -6.25 -1.16 22.35
CA ALA A 71 -5.63 -2.45 22.15
C ALA A 71 -5.08 -3.01 23.47
N ARG A 72 -5.42 -4.27 23.77
CA ARG A 72 -4.98 -4.94 25.00
C ARG A 72 -3.51 -5.31 24.96
N TRP A 73 -3.00 -5.53 23.76
CA TRP A 73 -1.60 -5.82 23.48
C TRP A 73 -1.15 -4.99 22.30
N THR A 74 0.04 -4.40 22.41
CA THR A 74 0.66 -3.63 21.33
C THR A 74 2.16 -3.82 21.36
N ARG A 75 2.76 -3.96 20.17
CA ARG A 75 4.19 -4.02 19.96
C ARG A 75 4.56 -3.05 18.84
N VAL A 76 5.32 -2.01 19.18
CA VAL A 76 5.81 -1.03 18.20
C VAL A 76 7.22 -1.39 17.74
N ILE A 77 7.41 -1.39 16.43
CA ILE A 77 8.62 -1.85 15.75
C ILE A 77 9.00 -0.82 14.69
N TYR A 78 10.30 -0.69 14.45
CA TYR A 78 10.88 0.15 13.43
C TYR A 78 11.56 -0.77 12.44
N ARG A 79 11.17 -0.66 11.17
CA ARG A 79 11.77 -1.40 10.07
C ARG A 79 12.51 -0.46 9.14
N GLN A 80 13.67 -0.90 8.68
CA GLN A 80 14.35 -0.30 7.57
C GLN A 80 13.97 -1.04 6.29
N LEU A 81 13.34 -0.34 5.36
CA LEU A 81 13.09 -0.82 4.02
C LEU A 81 14.19 -0.32 3.11
N ASN A 82 14.85 -1.23 2.40
CA ASN A 82 15.69 -0.87 1.28
C ASN A 82 14.83 -0.71 0.03
N LEU A 83 14.80 0.48 -0.55
CA LEU A 83 13.97 0.80 -1.71
C LEU A 83 14.54 0.28 -3.03
N VAL A 84 15.82 -0.11 -3.03
CA VAL A 84 16.51 -0.71 -4.19
C VAL A 84 16.06 -2.17 -4.41
N ASP A 85 15.54 -2.82 -3.37
CA ASP A 85 15.06 -4.20 -3.46
C ASP A 85 13.77 -4.30 -4.30
N GLU A 86 13.64 -5.37 -5.08
CA GLU A 86 12.50 -5.57 -6.01
C GLU A 86 11.13 -5.46 -5.33
N GLN A 87 11.00 -5.93 -4.08
CA GLN A 87 9.73 -5.88 -3.35
C GLN A 87 9.30 -4.46 -2.99
N ASN A 88 10.26 -3.55 -2.78
CA ASN A 88 10.05 -2.17 -2.37
C ASN A 88 10.23 -1.17 -3.52
N ALA A 89 10.72 -1.62 -4.67
CA ALA A 89 10.89 -0.86 -5.90
C ALA A 89 9.65 -0.02 -6.31
N PRO A 90 8.40 -0.47 -6.10
CA PRO A 90 7.21 0.36 -6.38
C PRO A 90 7.15 1.70 -5.66
N LEU A 91 7.84 1.83 -4.51
CA LEU A 91 7.91 3.09 -3.75
C LEU A 91 8.96 4.06 -4.30
N TYR A 92 9.98 3.52 -4.99
CA TYR A 92 11.17 4.23 -5.43
C TYR A 92 11.07 4.74 -6.86
N TYR A 93 10.51 3.92 -7.74
CA TYR A 93 10.38 4.24 -9.15
C TYR A 93 9.05 4.96 -9.45
N PRO A 94 9.05 5.95 -10.36
CA PRO A 94 10.21 6.43 -11.10
C PRO A 94 11.08 7.39 -10.26
N THR A 95 12.41 7.34 -10.45
CA THR A 95 13.36 8.20 -9.70
C THR A 95 13.24 9.68 -10.05
N GLN A 96 12.72 9.95 -11.25
CA GLN A 96 12.32 11.27 -11.72
C GLN A 96 10.85 11.23 -12.09
N SER A 97 10.12 12.32 -11.87
CA SER A 97 8.72 12.44 -12.25
C SER A 97 8.57 12.24 -13.77
N ILE A 98 7.83 11.22 -14.20
CA ILE A 98 7.55 10.96 -15.63
C ILE A 98 6.03 10.83 -15.80
N ASN A 99 5.46 11.58 -16.74
CA ASN A 99 4.03 11.50 -17.10
C ASN A 99 3.08 11.67 -15.90
N GLY A 100 3.45 12.51 -14.92
CA GLY A 100 2.66 12.71 -13.69
C GLY A 100 2.72 11.55 -12.68
N GLN A 101 3.45 10.48 -12.98
CA GLN A 101 3.80 9.45 -12.00
C GLN A 101 5.03 9.90 -11.25
N ARG A 102 4.93 9.91 -9.91
CA ARG A 102 5.96 10.35 -8.99
C ARG A 102 6.20 9.26 -7.96
N ASN A 103 7.42 9.17 -7.45
CA ASN A 103 7.71 8.26 -6.34
C ASN A 103 7.11 8.79 -5.02
N LEU A 104 7.14 7.96 -3.99
CA LEU A 104 6.62 8.32 -2.67
C LEU A 104 7.33 9.57 -2.12
N PHE A 105 8.65 9.64 -2.26
CA PHE A 105 9.43 10.75 -1.73
C PHE A 105 9.14 12.09 -2.42
N SER A 106 9.08 12.14 -3.76
CA SER A 106 8.73 13.35 -4.52
C SER A 106 7.35 13.86 -4.12
N THR A 107 6.39 12.94 -3.93
CA THR A 107 5.04 13.28 -3.46
C THR A 107 5.10 13.93 -2.07
N ILE A 108 5.80 13.31 -1.13
CA ILE A 108 5.99 13.86 0.23
C ILE A 108 6.69 15.23 0.18
N PHE A 109 7.76 15.34 -0.60
CA PHE A 109 8.58 16.53 -0.67
C PHE A 109 7.81 17.73 -1.23
N GLN A 110 7.03 17.51 -2.27
CA GLN A 110 6.14 18.53 -2.81
C GLN A 110 5.06 18.96 -1.81
N LEU A 111 4.43 18.01 -1.13
CA LEU A 111 3.43 18.32 -0.10
C LEU A 111 4.02 19.11 1.07
N LEU A 112 5.29 18.88 1.41
CA LEU A 112 6.02 19.67 2.40
C LEU A 112 6.31 21.08 1.89
N GLY A 113 6.75 21.23 0.64
CA GLY A 113 7.00 22.55 0.05
C GLY A 113 5.73 23.40 -0.10
N GLU A 114 4.58 22.75 -0.31
CA GLU A 114 3.26 23.39 -0.32
C GLU A 114 2.67 23.59 1.10
N ASN A 115 3.40 23.22 2.16
CA ASN A 115 2.95 23.27 3.57
C ASN A 115 1.63 22.52 3.83
N LYS A 116 1.33 21.48 3.04
CA LYS A 116 0.12 20.66 3.14
C LYS A 116 0.20 19.58 4.21
N ILE A 117 1.41 19.15 4.53
CA ILE A 117 1.69 18.12 5.54
C ILE A 117 2.72 18.64 6.55
N LYS A 118 2.61 18.16 7.79
CA LYS A 118 3.56 18.45 8.86
C LYS A 118 4.58 17.31 8.99
N ALA A 119 5.87 17.65 8.97
CA ALA A 119 6.98 16.74 9.27
C ALA A 119 7.66 17.14 10.59
N TYR A 120 8.25 16.15 11.27
CA TYR A 120 8.86 16.28 12.58
C TYR A 120 10.32 15.86 12.54
N GLU A 121 11.15 16.45 13.39
CA GLU A 121 12.58 16.24 13.34
C GLU A 121 12.96 14.78 13.69
N TYR A 122 14.00 14.27 13.05
CA TYR A 122 14.59 13.00 13.44
C TYR A 122 15.46 13.20 14.68
N LEU A 123 15.02 12.65 15.81
CA LEU A 123 15.78 12.58 17.06
C LEU A 123 16.29 11.15 17.26
N ASP A 124 17.53 11.00 17.74
CA ASP A 124 18.14 9.70 18.03
C ASP A 124 17.49 8.99 19.25
N GLY A 125 16.57 9.69 19.94
CA GLY A 125 15.85 9.23 21.13
C GLY A 125 14.39 8.85 20.88
N TYR A 126 13.49 9.39 21.70
CA TYR A 126 12.05 9.23 21.53
C TYR A 126 11.56 10.21 20.45
N GLU A 127 10.69 9.73 19.57
CA GLU A 127 10.10 10.60 18.56
C GLU A 127 8.92 11.34 19.17
N GLU A 128 8.97 12.67 19.12
CA GLU A 128 7.91 13.54 19.60
C GLU A 128 7.21 14.18 18.40
N PHE A 129 5.93 13.85 18.23
CA PHE A 129 5.08 14.41 17.19
C PHE A 129 4.33 15.65 17.71
N THR A 130 5.08 16.56 18.34
CA THR A 130 4.56 17.82 18.89
C THR A 130 4.93 18.98 17.97
N ASP A 131 4.13 20.05 17.99
CA ASP A 131 4.39 21.23 17.15
C ASP A 131 5.75 21.90 17.47
N GLU A 132 6.36 21.61 18.62
CA GLU A 132 7.70 22.08 19.02
C GLU A 132 8.82 21.46 18.18
N HIS A 133 8.64 20.23 17.68
CA HIS A 133 9.61 19.51 16.88
C HIS A 133 9.28 19.53 15.38
N LEU A 134 8.45 20.47 14.95
CA LEU A 134 8.10 20.64 13.55
C LEU A 134 9.32 21.11 12.75
N VAL A 135 9.60 20.43 11.65
CA VAL A 135 10.74 20.75 10.78
C VAL A 135 10.39 21.96 9.92
N ASN A 136 11.18 23.03 10.04
CA ASN A 136 11.11 24.14 9.11
C ASN A 136 11.60 23.71 7.73
N PHE A 137 10.78 23.92 6.70
CA PHE A 137 11.10 23.48 5.35
C PHE A 137 12.42 24.07 4.85
N LYS A 138 12.67 25.37 5.08
CA LYS A 138 13.93 26.04 4.72
C LYS A 138 15.15 25.40 5.38
N GLU A 139 15.10 25.15 6.69
CA GLU A 139 16.21 24.52 7.42
C GLU A 139 16.50 23.11 6.92
N MET A 140 15.46 22.38 6.50
CA MET A 140 15.60 21.06 5.89
C MET A 140 16.30 21.14 4.54
N LEU A 141 15.90 22.07 3.67
CA LEU A 141 16.57 22.29 2.38
C LEU A 141 18.05 22.64 2.56
N ASP A 142 18.34 23.57 3.47
CA ASP A 142 19.70 24.00 3.78
C ASP A 142 20.55 22.83 4.34
N ARG A 143 19.97 22.01 5.24
CA ARG A 143 20.64 20.85 5.87
C ARG A 143 20.99 19.75 4.87
N PHE A 144 20.12 19.49 3.89
CA PHE A 144 20.33 18.46 2.88
C PHE A 144 20.95 18.99 1.58
N HIS A 145 21.39 20.26 1.57
CA HIS A 145 21.98 20.92 0.39
C HIS A 145 21.11 20.84 -0.87
N ILE A 146 19.80 20.94 -0.69
CA ILE A 146 18.84 20.95 -1.79
C ILE A 146 18.75 22.37 -2.33
N TYR A 147 18.89 22.54 -3.65
CA TYR A 147 18.77 23.85 -4.28
C TYR A 147 17.30 24.30 -4.32
N TYR A 148 17.08 25.58 -4.01
CA TYR A 148 15.76 26.20 -4.08
C TYR A 148 15.88 27.65 -4.55
N GLU A 149 14.82 28.12 -5.20
CA GLU A 149 14.64 29.52 -5.54
C GLU A 149 13.67 30.16 -4.54
N GLU A 150 14.14 31.18 -3.82
CA GLU A 150 13.27 31.98 -2.95
C GLU A 150 12.48 32.98 -3.80
N VAL A 151 11.17 32.77 -3.87
CA VAL A 151 10.26 33.75 -4.46
C VAL A 151 9.75 34.65 -3.33
N PRO A 152 10.00 35.97 -3.39
CA PRO A 152 9.53 36.87 -2.36
C PRO A 152 8.01 36.81 -2.26
N GLY A 153 7.52 36.45 -1.07
CA GLY A 153 6.10 36.40 -0.78
C GLY A 153 5.43 37.75 -1.04
N LYS A 154 4.19 37.75 -1.53
CA LYS A 154 3.41 39.00 -1.61
C LYS A 154 3.15 39.49 -0.18
N ARG A 155 3.50 40.75 0.07
CA ARG A 155 3.17 41.59 1.26
C ARG A 155 2.62 40.82 2.48
N GLY A 156 3.52 40.20 3.26
CA GLY A 156 3.19 39.58 4.55
C GLY A 156 3.03 38.06 4.53
N GLU A 157 3.04 37.41 3.36
CA GLU A 157 3.21 35.95 3.26
C GLU A 157 4.68 35.56 3.43
N GLU A 158 4.94 34.38 4.01
CA GLU A 158 6.27 33.77 4.03
C GLU A 158 6.80 33.62 2.60
N PRO A 159 8.13 33.73 2.38
CA PRO A 159 8.72 33.51 1.07
C PRO A 159 8.33 32.11 0.57
N GLY A 160 7.84 32.05 -0.67
CA GLY A 160 7.55 30.77 -1.32
C GLY A 160 8.87 30.17 -1.81
N PHE A 161 9.03 28.86 -1.65
CA PHE A 161 10.17 28.14 -2.20
C PHE A 161 9.71 27.45 -3.49
N VAL A 162 10.33 27.81 -4.61
CA VAL A 162 10.16 27.09 -5.87
C VAL A 162 11.36 26.16 -6.04
N ILE A 163 11.09 24.88 -6.22
CA ILE A 163 12.11 23.84 -6.36
C ILE A 163 11.86 23.15 -7.69
N ASN A 164 12.90 23.02 -8.52
CA ASN A 164 12.77 22.29 -9.76
C ASN A 164 12.67 20.79 -9.47
N GLU A 165 11.92 20.05 -10.28
CA GLU A 165 11.81 18.60 -10.13
C GLU A 165 13.17 17.88 -10.21
N SER A 166 14.16 18.50 -10.88
CA SER A 166 15.53 17.97 -10.98
C SER A 166 16.36 18.16 -9.71
N ASP A 167 16.01 19.13 -8.87
CA ASP A 167 16.73 19.45 -7.63
C ASP A 167 16.24 18.59 -6.46
N ILE A 168 15.11 17.89 -6.61
CA ILE A 168 14.60 16.96 -5.60
C ILE A 168 15.51 15.71 -5.56
N PRO A 169 16.12 15.36 -4.42
CA PRO A 169 17.05 14.22 -4.30
C PRO A 169 16.32 12.87 -4.24
N SER A 170 15.34 12.67 -5.11
CA SER A 170 14.50 11.47 -5.19
C SER A 170 15.28 10.19 -5.50
N ALA A 171 16.41 10.30 -6.20
CA ALA A 171 17.30 9.18 -6.51
C ALA A 171 18.27 8.83 -5.37
N ASP A 172 18.49 9.76 -4.44
CA ASP A 172 19.41 9.55 -3.31
C ASP A 172 18.69 8.97 -2.09
N VAL A 173 17.37 9.12 -2.02
CA VAL A 173 16.52 8.46 -1.01
C VAL A 173 16.36 6.98 -1.35
N ARG A 174 17.27 6.15 -0.83
CA ARG A 174 17.32 4.70 -1.10
C ARG A 174 16.75 3.84 0.02
N SER A 175 16.44 4.41 1.18
CA SER A 175 15.89 3.65 2.30
C SER A 175 14.80 4.42 3.03
N LEU A 176 13.94 3.68 3.73
CA LEU A 176 12.80 4.22 4.46
C LEU A 176 12.74 3.57 5.84
N TYR A 177 12.69 4.35 6.91
CA TYR A 177 12.26 3.84 8.20
C TYR A 177 10.74 3.86 8.29
N VAL A 178 10.16 2.74 8.66
CA VAL A 178 8.72 2.59 8.89
C VAL A 178 8.50 2.19 10.33
N LYS A 179 7.80 3.04 11.07
CA LYS A 179 7.33 2.78 12.43
C LYS A 179 5.96 2.12 12.34
N GLU A 180 5.88 0.86 12.73
CA GLU A 180 4.68 0.04 12.72
C GLU A 180 4.25 -0.33 14.14
N ALA A 181 2.94 -0.41 14.36
CA ALA A 181 2.34 -0.90 15.59
C ALA A 181 1.56 -2.18 15.28
N TRP A 182 2.04 -3.30 15.80
CA TRP A 182 1.28 -4.54 15.85
C TRP A 182 0.36 -4.47 17.05
N TYR A 183 -0.93 -4.67 16.86
CA TYR A 183 -1.88 -4.56 17.94
C TYR A 183 -2.95 -5.65 17.87
N PHE A 184 -3.46 -6.00 19.05
CA PHE A 184 -4.59 -6.90 19.19
C PHE A 184 -5.72 -6.17 19.90
N ASP A 185 -6.82 -5.98 19.18
CA ASP A 185 -8.06 -5.45 19.72
C ASP A 185 -8.98 -6.61 20.12
N GLN A 186 -9.27 -6.71 21.41
CA GLN A 186 -10.13 -7.76 21.96
C GLN A 186 -11.60 -7.56 21.57
N ASN A 187 -12.06 -6.30 21.44
CA ASN A 187 -13.46 -5.99 21.15
C ASN A 187 -13.86 -6.51 19.77
N ASN A 188 -12.96 -6.30 18.82
CA ASN A 188 -13.14 -6.76 17.45
C ASN A 188 -12.52 -8.14 17.19
N SER A 189 -11.75 -8.68 18.14
CA SER A 189 -10.96 -9.91 17.99
C SER A 189 -10.09 -9.88 16.72
N MET A 190 -9.52 -8.72 16.42
CA MET A 190 -8.68 -8.50 15.24
C MET A 190 -7.23 -8.30 15.67
N PHE A 191 -6.33 -8.99 14.97
CA PHE A 191 -4.89 -8.77 15.02
C PHE A 191 -4.48 -8.10 13.72
N ASP A 192 -3.99 -6.88 13.80
CA ASP A 192 -3.65 -6.08 12.61
C ASP A 192 -2.38 -5.24 12.85
N VAL A 193 -1.83 -4.70 11.77
CA VAL A 193 -0.63 -3.87 11.77
C VAL A 193 -0.97 -2.50 11.24
N LYS A 194 -0.72 -1.48 12.07
CA LYS A 194 -0.90 -0.08 11.68
C LYS A 194 0.45 0.58 11.46
N ILE A 195 0.59 1.29 10.33
CA ILE A 195 1.74 2.18 10.12
C ILE A 195 1.51 3.49 10.87
N LEU A 196 2.43 3.84 11.77
CA LEU A 196 2.36 5.07 12.57
C LEU A 196 3.04 6.23 11.85
N ALA A 197 4.28 6.02 11.41
CA ALA A 197 5.08 7.06 10.81
C ALA A 197 6.10 6.48 9.84
N ILE A 198 6.53 7.32 8.91
CA ILE A 198 7.50 7.01 7.87
C ILE A 198 8.61 8.07 7.96
N CYS A 199 9.87 7.66 7.77
CA CYS A 199 11.02 8.54 7.72
C CYS A 199 11.91 8.20 6.51
N PRO A 200 12.00 9.08 5.50
CA PRO A 200 12.94 8.92 4.39
C PRO A 200 14.39 8.97 4.86
N ILE A 201 15.26 8.18 4.22
CA ILE A 201 16.69 8.14 4.49
C ILE A 201 17.43 8.42 3.19
N LEU A 202 18.22 9.49 3.21
CA LEU A 202 19.08 9.87 2.11
C LEU A 202 20.40 9.10 2.22
N THR A 203 20.82 8.48 1.12
CA THR A 203 22.10 7.78 1.02
C THR A 203 23.01 8.57 0.09
N SER A 204 24.00 9.25 0.64
CA SER A 204 25.04 9.94 -0.12
C SER A 204 26.25 9.04 -0.29
N VAL A 205 26.77 8.97 -1.51
CA VAL A 205 27.98 8.21 -1.83
C VAL A 205 29.15 9.19 -1.84
N GLY A 206 29.97 9.16 -0.80
CA GLY A 206 31.19 9.96 -0.71
C GLY A 206 32.45 9.12 -0.95
N ASP A 207 33.61 9.79 -0.92
CA ASP A 207 34.92 9.15 -1.09
C ASP A 207 35.23 8.10 0.00
N MET A 208 34.60 8.23 1.18
CA MET A 208 34.73 7.30 2.31
C MET A 208 33.66 6.19 2.34
N GLY A 209 32.80 6.13 1.33
CA GLY A 209 31.72 5.14 1.21
C GLY A 209 30.32 5.74 1.31
N GLU A 210 29.33 4.88 1.49
CA GLU A 210 27.92 5.28 1.60
C GLU A 210 27.62 5.79 3.02
N THR A 211 27.18 7.05 3.11
CA THR A 211 26.68 7.65 4.35
C THR A 211 25.17 7.76 4.26
N THR A 212 24.48 7.23 5.27
CA THR A 212 23.02 7.30 5.38
C THR A 212 22.62 8.38 6.38
N MET A 213 21.67 9.22 6.00
CA MET A 213 21.17 10.33 6.81
C MET A 213 19.63 10.29 6.85
N PRO A 214 19.02 10.05 8.02
CA PRO A 214 17.56 10.15 8.15
C PRO A 214 17.12 11.61 8.04
N MET A 215 16.01 11.85 7.35
CA MET A 215 15.55 13.21 7.07
C MET A 215 14.61 13.75 8.16
N PHE A 216 13.41 13.21 8.24
CA PHE A 216 12.35 13.65 9.15
C PHE A 216 11.32 12.55 9.32
N TRP A 217 10.60 12.57 10.44
CA TRP A 217 9.45 11.72 10.68
C TRP A 217 8.15 12.33 10.16
N LEU A 218 7.34 11.49 9.51
CA LEU A 218 6.07 11.88 8.94
C LEU A 218 4.97 10.92 9.40
N PRO A 219 3.97 11.40 10.18
CA PRO A 219 2.83 10.58 10.56
C PRO A 219 2.09 10.07 9.31
N TYR A 220 1.81 8.77 9.29
CA TYR A 220 1.18 8.12 8.15
C TYR A 220 -0.21 8.70 7.82
N GLU A 221 -0.95 9.09 8.86
CA GLU A 221 -2.29 9.67 8.75
C GLU A 221 -2.30 11.01 7.98
N ASN A 222 -1.21 11.78 8.03
CA ASN A 222 -1.09 13.06 7.33
C ASN A 222 -0.91 12.89 5.83
N ILE A 223 -0.25 11.82 5.41
CA ILE A 223 0.00 11.53 3.99
C ILE A 223 -1.07 10.67 3.34
N ARG A 224 -1.77 9.82 4.12
CA ARG A 224 -2.73 8.85 3.60
C ARG A 224 -3.72 9.41 2.56
N PRO A 225 -4.34 10.60 2.77
CA PRO A 225 -5.27 11.17 1.78
C PRO A 225 -4.68 11.43 0.40
N TYR A 226 -3.36 11.68 0.34
CA TYR A 226 -2.66 11.98 -0.90
C TYR A 226 -2.20 10.69 -1.61
N ILE A 227 -1.75 9.71 -0.83
CA ILE A 227 -1.26 8.43 -1.36
C ILE A 227 -2.39 7.42 -1.62
N SER A 228 -3.61 7.66 -1.14
CA SER A 228 -4.77 6.78 -1.38
C SER A 228 -5.28 6.79 -2.82
N ASN A 229 -4.95 7.82 -3.60
CA ASN A 229 -5.33 7.92 -5.02
C ASN A 229 -4.13 7.69 -5.96
N ALA A 230 -2.94 7.48 -5.41
CA ALA A 230 -1.73 7.24 -6.18
C ALA A 230 -1.60 5.75 -6.50
N TYR A 231 -2.00 5.36 -7.72
CA TYR A 231 -1.89 3.98 -8.17
C TYR A 231 -0.44 3.63 -8.52
N ILE A 232 -0.01 2.44 -8.08
CA ILE A 232 1.33 1.93 -8.32
C ILE A 232 1.31 0.53 -8.94
N MET A 233 2.39 0.21 -9.63
CA MET A 233 2.65 -1.14 -10.11
C MET A 233 3.38 -1.92 -9.00
N THR A 234 2.81 -3.03 -8.55
CA THR A 234 3.38 -3.82 -7.43
C THR A 234 4.27 -4.97 -7.88
N SER A 235 4.25 -5.35 -9.16
CA SER A 235 4.96 -6.50 -9.69
C SER A 235 5.51 -6.23 -11.09
N ASN A 236 6.70 -6.77 -11.37
CA ASN A 236 7.30 -6.77 -12.71
C ASN A 236 6.63 -7.73 -13.70
N ILE A 237 5.83 -8.68 -13.19
CA ILE A 237 5.13 -9.67 -14.01
C ILE A 237 3.71 -9.20 -14.32
N ASN A 238 3.03 -8.63 -13.30
CA ASN A 238 1.69 -8.09 -13.45
C ASN A 238 1.74 -6.56 -13.38
N ASN A 239 1.76 -5.93 -14.55
CA ASN A 239 1.86 -4.48 -14.70
C ASN A 239 0.52 -3.76 -14.48
N ALA A 240 -0.52 -4.46 -14.01
CA ALA A 240 -1.81 -3.84 -13.70
C ALA A 240 -1.70 -2.99 -12.43
N MET A 241 -1.91 -1.68 -12.57
CA MET A 241 -1.95 -0.71 -11.47
C MET A 241 -3.24 -0.82 -10.67
N THR A 242 -3.38 -1.95 -9.97
CA THR A 242 -4.60 -2.30 -9.20
C THR A 242 -4.53 -1.84 -7.74
N PHE A 243 -3.33 -1.61 -7.23
CA PHE A 243 -3.10 -1.19 -5.85
C PHE A 243 -2.68 0.27 -5.80
N THR A 244 -3.15 0.95 -4.76
CA THR A 244 -2.69 2.28 -4.42
C THR A 244 -1.46 2.20 -3.53
N MET A 245 -0.72 3.29 -3.43
CA MET A 245 0.41 3.42 -2.52
C MET A 245 -0.03 3.21 -1.05
N ASP A 246 -1.21 3.68 -0.68
CA ASP A 246 -1.81 3.40 0.63
C ASP A 246 -2.14 1.90 0.83
N ASP A 247 -2.71 1.23 -0.17
CA ASP A 247 -2.97 -0.22 -0.10
C ASP A 247 -1.67 -1.01 0.10
N TYR A 248 -0.56 -0.54 -0.45
CA TYR A 248 0.75 -1.17 -0.31
C TYR A 248 1.25 -1.20 1.14
N PHE A 249 1.10 -0.09 1.86
CA PHE A 249 1.42 -0.04 3.28
C PHE A 249 0.39 -0.78 4.14
N ARG A 250 -0.91 -0.58 3.90
CA ARG A 250 -1.98 -1.25 4.67
C ARG A 250 -1.95 -2.77 4.55
N ARG A 251 -1.62 -3.30 3.36
CA ARG A 251 -1.49 -4.75 3.14
C ARG A 251 -0.10 -5.28 3.51
N ARG A 252 0.79 -4.42 4.00
CA ARG A 252 2.18 -4.75 4.35
C ARG A 252 2.88 -5.52 3.22
N MET A 253 2.75 -5.03 1.98
CA MET A 253 3.37 -5.64 0.79
C MET A 253 4.89 -5.38 0.71
N PHE A 254 5.46 -4.72 1.72
CA PHE A 254 6.86 -4.39 1.81
C PHE A 254 7.66 -5.39 2.63
N LYS A 255 8.98 -5.36 2.42
CA LYS A 255 9.94 -6.11 3.21
C LYS A 255 11.00 -5.19 3.78
N GLY A 256 11.31 -5.36 5.06
CA GLY A 256 12.32 -4.58 5.72
C GLY A 256 12.81 -5.26 6.99
N ASP A 257 14.05 -4.92 7.35
CA ASP A 257 14.74 -5.48 8.50
C ASP A 257 14.41 -4.67 9.77
N ILE A 258 14.22 -5.35 10.90
CA ILE A 258 13.91 -4.68 12.16
C ILE A 258 15.18 -4.00 12.69
N ILE A 259 15.12 -2.70 12.94
CA ILE A 259 16.26 -1.92 13.45
C ILE A 259 16.11 -1.53 14.92
N LYS A 260 14.88 -1.30 15.36
CA LYS A 260 14.55 -0.84 16.70
C LYS A 260 13.19 -1.40 17.08
N THR A 261 13.00 -1.69 18.35
CA THR A 261 11.68 -1.96 18.90
C THR A 261 11.45 -0.98 20.03
N GLN A 262 10.20 -0.57 20.25
CA GLN A 262 9.90 0.25 21.41
C GLN A 262 10.14 -0.60 22.67
N ASN A 263 11.16 -0.22 23.43
CA ASN A 263 11.59 -0.85 24.66
C ASN A 263 11.85 0.25 25.71
N LEU A 264 11.94 -0.14 26.98
CA LEU A 264 12.10 0.84 28.08
C LEU A 264 13.40 1.65 27.97
N LEU A 265 14.45 1.06 27.38
CA LEU A 265 15.76 1.71 27.21
C LEU A 265 15.85 2.53 25.91
N ASN A 266 14.85 2.43 25.04
CA ASN A 266 14.79 2.99 23.69
C ASN A 266 16.02 2.73 22.80
N GLN A 267 16.77 1.66 23.07
CA GLN A 267 18.01 1.36 22.35
C GLN A 267 17.73 0.62 21.04
N PRO A 268 18.40 0.99 19.93
CA PRO A 268 18.34 0.24 18.69
C PRO A 268 18.98 -1.15 18.85
N LEU A 269 18.59 -2.10 18.00
CA LEU A 269 19.10 -3.47 18.04
C LEU A 269 20.63 -3.51 17.93
N GLN A 270 21.18 -2.65 17.08
CA GLN A 270 22.62 -2.57 16.83
C GLN A 270 23.43 -2.17 18.07
N ALA A 271 22.84 -1.46 19.04
CA ALA A 271 23.54 -1.03 20.25
C ALA A 271 23.88 -2.21 21.19
N TYR A 272 23.03 -3.25 21.23
CA TYR A 272 23.24 -4.43 22.09
C TYR A 272 23.58 -5.71 21.31
N CYS A 273 23.37 -5.72 19.99
CA CYS A 273 23.79 -6.78 19.07
C CYS A 273 24.83 -6.24 18.07
N PRO A 274 26.12 -6.13 18.47
CA PRO A 274 27.14 -5.51 17.63
C PRO A 274 27.59 -6.39 16.45
N THR A 275 27.43 -7.72 16.54
CA THR A 275 27.84 -8.62 15.45
C THR A 275 26.68 -8.84 14.46
N PRO A 276 26.94 -8.90 13.13
CA PRO A 276 25.90 -9.11 12.13
C PRO A 276 25.04 -10.36 12.37
N ASP A 277 25.66 -11.46 12.83
CA ASP A 277 24.95 -12.70 13.13
C ASP A 277 24.04 -12.57 14.36
N SER A 278 24.49 -11.87 15.40
CA SER A 278 23.67 -11.61 16.58
C SER A 278 22.46 -10.74 16.25
N LEU A 279 22.67 -9.73 15.40
CA LEU A 279 21.63 -8.81 14.94
C LEU A 279 20.56 -9.56 14.14
N LYS A 280 20.96 -10.38 13.16
CA LYS A 280 20.00 -11.21 12.37
C LYS A 280 19.21 -12.18 13.25
N LYS A 281 19.89 -12.86 14.18
CA LYS A 281 19.21 -13.78 15.10
C LYS A 281 18.19 -13.06 15.98
N GLU A 282 18.51 -11.86 16.43
CA GLU A 282 17.60 -11.05 17.24
C GLU A 282 16.41 -10.53 16.42
N GLN A 283 16.65 -10.08 15.18
CA GLN A 283 15.57 -9.73 14.24
C GLN A 283 14.63 -10.92 14.01
N GLU A 284 15.17 -12.10 13.70
CA GLU A 284 14.38 -13.33 13.53
C GLU A 284 13.63 -13.72 14.81
N ARG A 285 14.25 -13.53 15.99
CA ARG A 285 13.60 -13.80 17.28
C ARG A 285 12.37 -12.91 17.46
N ILE A 286 12.47 -11.62 17.14
CA ILE A 286 11.37 -10.66 17.26
C ILE A 286 10.27 -10.98 16.25
N GLU A 287 10.61 -11.28 14.99
CA GLU A 287 9.62 -11.69 13.98
C GLU A 287 8.88 -12.96 14.40
N ASN A 288 9.62 -13.96 14.87
CA ASN A 288 9.03 -15.19 15.38
C ASN A 288 8.13 -14.94 16.60
N GLN A 289 8.46 -13.96 17.45
CA GLN A 289 7.60 -13.58 18.58
C GLN A 289 6.25 -13.02 18.09
N LEU A 290 6.25 -12.19 17.05
CA LEU A 290 5.02 -11.64 16.46
C LEU A 290 4.14 -12.74 15.86
N VAL A 291 4.75 -13.61 15.03
CA VAL A 291 4.05 -14.72 14.37
C VAL A 291 3.56 -15.76 15.39
N ALA A 292 4.36 -16.04 16.43
CA ALA A 292 3.95 -16.95 17.49
C ALA A 292 2.79 -16.38 18.31
N PHE A 293 2.80 -15.08 18.58
CA PHE A 293 1.69 -14.40 19.24
C PHE A 293 0.41 -14.50 18.39
N GLU A 294 0.48 -14.17 17.11
CA GLU A 294 -0.65 -14.30 16.17
C GLU A 294 -1.21 -15.74 16.18
N LYS A 295 -0.33 -16.75 16.03
CA LYS A 295 -0.72 -18.16 16.04
C LYS A 295 -1.34 -18.62 17.37
N ALA A 296 -0.98 -18.00 18.48
CA ALA A 296 -1.51 -18.31 19.80
C ALA A 296 -2.89 -17.70 20.06
N LEU A 297 -3.29 -16.67 19.30
CA LEU A 297 -4.63 -16.09 19.40
C LEU A 297 -5.71 -17.03 18.84
N TRP A 298 -5.35 -17.88 17.90
CA TRP A 298 -6.28 -18.76 17.20
C TRP A 298 -6.30 -20.16 17.81
N PHE A 299 -7.49 -20.76 17.86
CA PHE A 299 -7.66 -22.13 18.31
C PHE A 299 -6.89 -23.08 17.38
N GLN A 300 -5.94 -23.84 17.94
CA GLN A 300 -5.32 -24.94 17.23
C GLN A 300 -6.14 -26.21 17.52
N PRO A 301 -6.64 -26.91 16.49
CA PRO A 301 -7.37 -28.15 16.72
C PRO A 301 -6.46 -29.13 17.46
N ASP A 302 -6.94 -29.60 18.61
CA ASP A 302 -6.23 -30.54 19.46
C ASP A 302 -5.68 -31.70 18.61
N THR A 303 -4.35 -31.80 18.58
CA THR A 303 -3.64 -32.85 17.84
C THR A 303 -3.99 -34.26 18.32
N THR A 304 -4.70 -34.40 19.45
CA THR A 304 -5.27 -35.65 19.94
C THR A 304 -6.43 -36.16 19.06
N ALA A 305 -7.26 -35.28 18.50
CA ALA A 305 -8.31 -35.67 17.55
C ALA A 305 -7.73 -36.12 16.20
N GLN A 306 -6.72 -35.41 15.69
CA GLN A 306 -6.06 -35.79 14.44
C GLN A 306 -5.16 -37.05 14.58
N ALA A 307 -4.63 -37.31 15.78
CA ALA A 307 -3.93 -38.55 16.07
C ALA A 307 -4.89 -39.74 16.14
N ALA A 308 -6.09 -39.56 16.73
CA ALA A 308 -7.15 -40.56 16.73
C ALA A 308 -7.61 -40.90 15.30
N ASP A 309 -7.86 -39.90 14.45
CA ASP A 309 -8.26 -40.11 13.05
C ASP A 309 -7.17 -40.81 12.21
N LYS A 310 -5.89 -40.53 12.49
CA LYS A 310 -4.73 -41.21 11.86
C LYS A 310 -4.57 -42.65 12.36
N GLU A 311 -4.96 -42.95 13.59
CA GLU A 311 -5.00 -44.32 14.11
C GLU A 311 -6.19 -45.11 13.55
N GLU A 312 -7.36 -44.50 13.40
CA GLU A 312 -8.54 -45.13 12.81
C GLU A 312 -8.34 -45.43 11.32
N THR A 313 -7.72 -44.52 10.56
CA THR A 313 -7.35 -44.78 9.16
C THR A 313 -6.25 -45.83 8.99
N LYS A 314 -5.38 -46.02 9.99
CA LYS A 314 -4.42 -47.15 10.02
C LYS A 314 -5.09 -48.47 10.42
N LYS A 315 -6.06 -48.46 11.34
CA LYS A 315 -6.85 -49.65 11.73
C LYS A 315 -7.76 -50.13 10.60
N SER A 316 -8.41 -49.22 9.87
CA SER A 316 -9.25 -49.57 8.72
C SER A 316 -8.43 -50.16 7.56
N LYS A 317 -7.24 -49.62 7.25
CA LYS A 317 -6.28 -50.20 6.28
C LYS A 317 -5.68 -51.55 6.72
N LYS A 318 -5.60 -51.83 8.02
CA LYS A 318 -5.16 -53.14 8.54
C LYS A 318 -6.29 -54.18 8.49
N SER A 319 -7.55 -53.76 8.69
CA SER A 319 -8.72 -54.64 8.58
C SER A 319 -8.99 -55.07 7.13
N SER A 320 -8.83 -54.18 6.16
CA SER A 320 -9.04 -54.48 4.73
C SER A 320 -7.93 -55.33 4.08
N ARG A 321 -6.76 -55.42 4.73
CA ARG A 321 -5.68 -56.35 4.33
C ARG A 321 -5.83 -57.74 4.94
N LYS A 322 -6.62 -57.91 6.00
CA LYS A 322 -6.78 -59.20 6.69
C LYS A 322 -7.97 -60.02 6.16
N SER A 323 -8.86 -59.43 5.37
CA SER A 323 -10.04 -60.09 4.80
C SER A 323 -9.89 -60.52 3.33
N LYS A 324 -8.66 -60.56 2.80
CA LYS A 324 -8.41 -60.82 1.36
C LYS A 324 -7.55 -62.06 1.08
N ASP A 325 -7.46 -62.97 2.04
CA ASP A 325 -6.70 -64.20 1.90
C ASP A 325 -7.53 -65.40 2.40
N GLU A 326 -8.59 -65.74 1.66
CA GLU A 326 -9.18 -67.09 1.67
C GLU A 326 -10.07 -67.28 0.42
N GLY A 327 -9.54 -67.99 -0.57
CA GLY A 327 -10.26 -68.86 -1.52
C GLY A 327 -11.11 -68.24 -2.65
N VAL A 328 -10.72 -68.50 -3.92
CA VAL A 328 -11.37 -69.50 -4.82
C VAL A 328 -10.99 -69.23 -6.30
N LYS A 329 -10.66 -70.34 -6.98
CA LYS A 329 -10.32 -70.50 -8.41
C LYS A 329 -11.49 -70.21 -9.37
N GLN A 330 -11.15 -69.73 -10.58
CA GLN A 330 -11.75 -69.97 -11.92
C GLN A 330 -11.16 -68.89 -12.86
N GLU A 331 -10.88 -69.00 -14.15
CA GLU A 331 -10.75 -70.03 -15.21
C GLU A 331 -10.05 -69.29 -16.40
N GLU A 332 -9.22 -69.97 -17.22
CA GLU A 332 -8.70 -69.44 -18.51
C GLU A 332 -9.85 -69.37 -19.57
N ALA A 333 -9.89 -68.66 -20.70
CA ALA A 333 -8.96 -68.16 -21.73
C ALA A 333 -9.76 -67.20 -22.70
N PRO A 334 -9.33 -66.78 -23.92
CA PRO A 334 -8.04 -66.89 -24.60
C PRO A 334 -7.50 -65.58 -25.28
N LYS A 335 -6.35 -65.76 -25.93
CA LYS A 335 -5.38 -64.81 -26.52
C LYS A 335 -5.82 -64.12 -27.82
N THR A 336 -5.26 -62.93 -28.11
CA THR A 336 -4.88 -62.48 -29.46
C THR A 336 -3.43 -61.97 -29.50
N LYS A 337 -2.80 -62.12 -30.66
CA LYS A 337 -1.36 -62.39 -30.88
C LYS A 337 -0.50 -61.13 -31.16
N THR A 338 0.78 -61.22 -30.76
CA THR A 338 2.07 -60.78 -31.41
C THR A 338 2.20 -59.36 -31.98
N VAL A 339 3.30 -58.60 -31.77
CA VAL A 339 4.65 -58.82 -32.34
C VAL A 339 5.76 -58.16 -31.48
N LYS A 340 6.94 -58.82 -31.40
CA LYS A 340 8.20 -58.38 -30.76
C LYS A 340 9.08 -57.55 -31.72
N ALA A 341 9.85 -56.61 -31.18
CA ALA A 341 11.14 -56.17 -31.74
C ALA A 341 12.17 -55.98 -30.60
N PRO A 342 13.49 -56.17 -30.84
CA PRO A 342 14.45 -56.59 -29.81
C PRO A 342 15.29 -55.45 -29.18
N LYS A 343 15.81 -55.72 -27.97
CA LYS A 343 16.78 -54.92 -27.20
C LYS A 343 18.16 -54.85 -27.87
N PRO A 344 18.93 -53.79 -27.56
CA PRO A 344 20.36 -53.93 -27.31
C PRO A 344 20.73 -53.57 -25.85
N GLU A 345 21.55 -54.43 -25.25
CA GLU A 345 22.25 -54.21 -23.97
C GLU A 345 23.44 -53.26 -24.15
N ARG A 346 23.70 -52.35 -23.20
CA ARG A 346 25.03 -51.79 -22.97
C ARG A 346 25.32 -51.52 -21.48
N SER A 347 26.31 -52.27 -21.00
CA SER A 347 27.42 -51.92 -20.09
C SER A 347 27.14 -51.10 -18.82
N SER A 348 27.18 -51.81 -17.69
CA SER A 348 27.48 -51.27 -16.36
C SER A 348 28.99 -51.04 -16.19
N THR A 349 29.37 -49.91 -15.60
CA THR A 349 30.72 -49.66 -15.04
C THR A 349 30.59 -49.48 -13.52
N PRO A 350 31.45 -50.10 -12.69
CA PRO A 350 31.43 -49.89 -11.24
C PRO A 350 32.54 -48.92 -10.80
N VAL A 351 32.21 -47.92 -9.98
CA VAL A 351 33.21 -47.12 -9.26
C VAL A 351 33.29 -47.62 -7.81
N ARG A 352 34.50 -48.05 -7.43
CA ARG A 352 34.87 -48.69 -6.16
C ARG A 352 35.50 -47.62 -5.24
N SER A 353 34.86 -47.26 -4.13
CA SER A 353 35.48 -46.43 -3.08
C SER A 353 35.97 -47.32 -1.93
N VAL A 354 37.29 -47.37 -1.73
CA VAL A 354 37.96 -48.10 -0.65
C VAL A 354 38.00 -47.23 0.61
N ARG A 355 37.50 -47.76 1.73
CA ARG A 355 37.63 -47.21 3.08
C ARG A 355 38.89 -47.82 3.71
N ARG A 356 39.93 -47.02 3.97
CA ARG A 356 41.02 -47.43 4.87
C ARG A 356 40.68 -47.00 6.30
N ARG A 357 40.98 -47.91 7.23
CA ARG A 357 40.94 -47.74 8.68
C ARG A 357 41.96 -46.71 9.15
#